data_AF-A0A7J6N5W7-F1
#
_entry.id   AF-A0A7J6N5W7-F1
#
_cell.length_a   1.000
_cell.length_b   1.000
_cell.length_c   1.000
_cell.angle_alpha   90.00
_cell.angle_beta   90.00
_cell.angle_gamma   90.00
#
_symmetry.space_group_name_H-M   'P 1'
#
loop_
_entity.id
_entity.type
_entity.pdbx_description
1 polymer ?
#
loop_
_entity_poly.entity_id
_entity_poly.type
_entity_poly.pdbx_seq_one_letter_code
_entity_poly.pdbx_strand_id
1 'polypeptide(L)'
;MPPPCRYHEAGERCPQGLRCNYYHNPRRGAALIRCQFYDHGHCRFGLSCQFLHSDKKPVCHFFSRGQCRNGAACPFSHDGPSGTEASVCHFFLKGECRNGESCRFLHQQSDDQQTRSRYNETIDSPKKLAMFLERLSLHKGDKFCLDALLEQKGSLRNFIRDLGVCELAKLFALLGRCDEVEEKQKYEELIGALSTSLIFSARRYIYNISREAQLLVCTKVLVDAARLNRIFARQVPVIRLVKKSRDLEVKNETLEGLLMRLKIHKNRFKHILGDRENDQHAENRHGISPVDKALVMEKAPIFSVGLTLNREQPSCDE
;
A
#
# COMPACT_ATOMS: atom_id res chain seq x y z
N MET A 1 15.51 -36.80 -17.46
CA MET A 1 15.52 -36.05 -18.73
C MET A 1 16.49 -36.74 -19.67
N PRO A 2 16.25 -36.78 -21.00
CA PRO A 2 17.23 -37.32 -21.94
C PRO A 2 18.51 -36.46 -21.92
N PRO A 3 19.70 -37.06 -22.08
CA PRO A 3 20.96 -36.30 -22.09
C PRO A 3 21.05 -35.39 -23.32
N PRO A 4 21.90 -34.35 -23.28
CA PRO A 4 22.04 -33.41 -24.39
C PRO A 4 22.66 -34.07 -25.63
N CYS A 5 22.33 -33.52 -26.80
CA CYS A 5 22.83 -34.03 -28.08
C CYS A 5 24.24 -33.49 -28.36
N ARG A 6 25.21 -34.41 -28.44
CA ARG A 6 26.62 -34.11 -28.70
C ARG A 6 26.88 -33.18 -29.90
N TYR A 7 26.18 -33.38 -31.02
CA TYR A 7 26.29 -32.50 -32.20
C TYR A 7 25.83 -31.07 -31.87
N HIS A 8 24.72 -30.94 -31.13
CA HIS A 8 24.13 -29.66 -30.77
C HIS A 8 24.88 -28.95 -29.61
N GLU A 9 25.62 -29.70 -28.79
CA GLU A 9 26.58 -29.16 -27.82
C GLU A 9 27.86 -28.64 -28.48
N ALA A 10 28.30 -29.31 -29.55
CA ALA A 10 29.40 -28.86 -30.41
C ALA A 10 29.04 -27.66 -31.32
N GLY A 11 27.76 -27.29 -31.40
CA GLY A 11 27.26 -26.21 -32.26
C GLY A 11 27.03 -26.62 -33.73
N GLU A 12 27.06 -27.92 -34.01
CA GLU A 12 26.90 -28.50 -35.35
C GLU A 12 25.44 -28.88 -35.64
N ARG A 13 25.09 -29.03 -36.93
CA ARG A 13 23.77 -29.48 -37.35
C ARG A 13 23.64 -31.00 -37.13
N CYS A 14 22.86 -31.39 -36.13
CA CYS A 14 22.56 -32.80 -35.86
C CYS A 14 21.92 -33.49 -37.10
N PRO A 15 22.51 -34.60 -37.62
CA PRO A 15 22.00 -35.27 -38.82
C PRO A 15 20.65 -35.97 -38.61
N GLN A 16 20.26 -36.26 -37.36
CA GLN A 16 18.94 -36.79 -37.02
C GLN A 16 17.83 -35.70 -36.98
N GLY A 17 18.21 -34.42 -37.05
CA GLY A 17 17.29 -33.28 -37.10
C GLY A 17 16.25 -33.30 -35.97
N LEU A 18 14.97 -33.22 -36.35
CA LEU A 18 13.82 -33.23 -35.44
C LEU A 18 13.45 -34.63 -34.90
N ARG A 19 14.11 -35.69 -35.35
CA ARG A 19 13.94 -37.06 -34.86
C ARG A 19 15.06 -37.50 -33.90
N CYS A 20 15.89 -36.57 -33.44
CA CYS A 20 16.93 -36.87 -32.47
C CYS A 20 16.32 -37.13 -31.09
N ASN A 21 16.68 -38.25 -30.46
CA ASN A 21 16.18 -38.64 -29.13
C ASN A 21 16.91 -37.94 -27.97
N TYR A 22 17.84 -37.02 -28.28
CA TYR A 22 18.69 -36.31 -27.32
C TYR A 22 18.31 -34.82 -27.23
N TYR A 23 18.53 -34.21 -26.07
CA TYR A 23 18.08 -32.83 -25.81
C TYR A 23 18.91 -31.79 -26.57
N HIS A 24 18.25 -30.94 -27.36
CA HIS A 24 18.88 -29.83 -28.09
C HIS A 24 18.72 -28.53 -27.27
N ASN A 25 19.82 -27.93 -26.80
CA ASN A 25 19.78 -26.68 -26.02
C ASN A 25 19.72 -25.45 -26.95
N PRO A 26 18.64 -24.64 -26.94
CA PRO A 26 18.46 -23.55 -27.89
C PRO A 26 19.45 -22.38 -27.72
N ARG A 27 20.17 -22.29 -26.60
CA ARG A 27 21.11 -21.17 -26.33
C ARG A 27 22.38 -21.16 -27.18
N ARG A 28 22.65 -22.21 -27.98
CA ARG A 28 23.89 -22.33 -28.79
C ARG A 28 23.70 -22.76 -30.26
N GLY A 29 22.50 -22.60 -30.85
CA GLY A 29 22.40 -22.82 -32.32
C GLY A 29 21.03 -22.94 -32.97
N ALA A 30 19.93 -23.03 -32.22
CA ALA A 30 18.60 -23.23 -32.80
C ALA A 30 17.50 -22.47 -32.05
N ALA A 31 16.98 -21.40 -32.65
CA ALA A 31 15.86 -20.62 -32.13
C ALA A 31 14.98 -20.00 -33.24
N LEU A 32 14.87 -20.68 -34.40
CA LEU A 32 14.04 -20.26 -35.56
C LEU A 32 13.35 -21.42 -36.30
N ILE A 33 13.26 -22.61 -35.70
CA ILE A 33 12.55 -23.72 -36.36
C ILE A 33 11.04 -23.51 -36.18
N ARG A 34 10.34 -23.23 -37.29
CA ARG A 34 8.87 -23.14 -37.32
C ARG A 34 8.22 -24.48 -36.97
N CYS A 35 7.11 -24.41 -36.26
CA CYS A 35 6.30 -25.57 -35.93
C CYS A 35 5.41 -25.95 -37.10
N GLN A 36 5.86 -26.89 -37.94
CA GLN A 36 5.06 -27.37 -39.08
C GLN A 36 3.66 -27.85 -38.67
N PHE A 37 3.50 -28.45 -37.48
CA PHE A 37 2.19 -28.86 -36.97
C PHE A 37 1.28 -27.68 -36.58
N TYR A 38 1.84 -26.51 -36.25
CA TYR A 38 1.06 -25.29 -36.00
C TYR A 38 0.66 -24.63 -37.32
N ASP A 39 1.57 -24.58 -38.29
CA ASP A 39 1.30 -24.08 -39.64
C ASP A 39 0.16 -24.86 -40.33
N HIS A 40 0.00 -26.15 -40.01
CA HIS A 40 -1.11 -27.01 -40.46
C HIS A 40 -2.29 -27.11 -39.46
N GLY A 41 -2.36 -26.26 -38.43
CA GLY A 41 -3.51 -26.17 -37.52
C GLY A 41 -3.71 -27.31 -36.51
N HIS A 42 -2.75 -28.23 -36.35
CA HIS A 42 -2.88 -29.44 -35.52
C HIS A 42 -1.93 -29.48 -34.31
N CYS A 43 -1.29 -28.36 -33.95
CA CYS A 43 -0.34 -28.31 -32.83
C CYS A 43 -1.02 -28.35 -31.45
N ARG A 44 -1.27 -29.58 -30.97
CA ARG A 44 -1.73 -29.93 -29.61
C ARG A 44 -0.92 -29.38 -28.43
N PHE A 45 0.23 -28.75 -28.65
CA PHE A 45 1.10 -28.20 -27.59
C PHE A 45 0.85 -26.71 -27.30
N GLY A 46 0.08 -25.99 -28.14
CA GLY A 46 -0.30 -24.59 -27.89
C GLY A 46 0.87 -23.68 -27.54
N LEU A 47 0.74 -22.89 -26.47
CA LEU A 47 1.78 -21.99 -25.95
C LEU A 47 2.97 -22.72 -25.30
N SER A 48 2.86 -24.03 -25.05
CA SER A 48 3.93 -24.87 -24.48
C SER A 48 4.79 -25.55 -25.55
N CYS A 49 4.58 -25.22 -26.82
CA CYS A 49 5.36 -25.78 -27.91
C CYS A 49 6.78 -25.19 -27.95
N GLN A 50 7.78 -26.07 -28.08
CA GLN A 50 9.20 -25.68 -28.16
C GLN A 50 9.63 -25.11 -29.52
N PHE A 51 8.70 -24.98 -30.47
CA PHE A 51 8.93 -24.52 -31.84
C PHE A 51 8.16 -23.23 -32.10
N LEU A 52 8.63 -22.43 -33.07
CA LEU A 52 8.07 -21.09 -33.30
C LEU A 52 6.68 -21.16 -33.96
N HIS A 53 5.69 -20.48 -33.35
CA HIS A 53 4.29 -20.37 -33.82
C HIS A 53 3.98 -19.00 -34.44
N SER A 54 4.98 -18.34 -35.03
CA SER A 54 4.83 -17.01 -35.63
C SER A 54 5.87 -16.80 -36.73
N ASP A 55 5.50 -16.10 -37.80
CA ASP A 55 6.43 -15.76 -38.89
C ASP A 55 7.45 -14.67 -38.51
N LYS A 56 7.24 -13.96 -37.39
CA LYS A 56 8.14 -12.90 -36.92
C LYS A 56 9.30 -13.49 -36.11
N LYS A 57 10.54 -13.29 -36.59
CA LYS A 57 11.76 -13.63 -35.84
C LYS A 57 11.79 -12.84 -34.50
N PRO A 58 12.20 -13.44 -33.37
CA PRO A 58 12.38 -12.69 -32.12
C PRO A 58 13.47 -11.61 -32.25
N VAL A 59 13.30 -10.49 -31.54
CA VAL A 59 14.14 -9.28 -31.68
C VAL A 59 15.57 -9.50 -31.16
N CYS A 60 16.56 -8.94 -31.86
CA CYS A 60 17.97 -9.02 -31.50
C CYS A 60 18.34 -8.03 -30.38
N HIS A 61 18.51 -8.54 -29.16
CA HIS A 61 18.94 -7.74 -28.00
C HIS A 61 20.34 -7.10 -28.12
N PHE A 62 21.21 -7.65 -28.98
CA PHE A 62 22.52 -7.04 -29.26
C PHE A 62 22.39 -5.89 -30.26
N PHE A 63 21.46 -5.96 -31.22
CA PHE A 63 21.24 -4.90 -32.20
C PHE A 63 20.60 -3.67 -31.56
N SER A 64 19.62 -3.87 -30.67
CA SER A 64 19.02 -2.80 -29.87
C SER A 64 19.98 -2.12 -28.87
N ARG A 65 21.25 -2.55 -28.82
CA ARG A 65 22.33 -1.94 -28.03
C ARG A 65 23.48 -1.40 -28.91
N GLY A 66 23.35 -1.45 -30.24
CA GLY A 66 24.44 -1.12 -31.17
C GLY A 66 25.62 -2.10 -31.15
N GLN A 67 25.44 -3.31 -30.59
CA GLN A 67 26.50 -4.29 -30.33
C GLN A 67 26.40 -5.56 -31.20
N CYS A 68 25.43 -5.66 -32.11
CA CYS A 68 25.30 -6.82 -33.00
C CYS A 68 26.35 -6.77 -34.12
N ARG A 69 27.21 -7.78 -34.18
CA ARG A 69 28.21 -7.94 -35.25
C ARG A 69 27.73 -8.77 -36.45
N ASN A 70 26.53 -9.35 -36.37
CA ASN A 70 26.03 -10.30 -37.37
C ASN A 70 25.30 -9.64 -38.56
N GLY A 71 25.11 -8.31 -38.54
CA GLY A 71 24.51 -7.55 -39.64
C GLY A 71 23.17 -8.11 -40.12
N ALA A 72 22.93 -8.08 -41.43
CA ALA A 72 21.73 -8.65 -42.05
C ALA A 72 21.64 -10.20 -41.96
N ALA A 73 22.75 -10.89 -41.66
CA ALA A 73 22.80 -12.33 -41.46
C ALA A 73 22.36 -12.78 -40.05
N CYS A 74 21.86 -11.85 -39.22
CA CYS A 74 21.43 -12.17 -37.86
C CYS A 74 20.20 -13.11 -37.85
N PRO A 75 20.20 -14.18 -37.03
CA PRO A 75 19.03 -15.05 -36.84
C PRO A 75 17.93 -14.40 -35.98
N PHE A 76 18.11 -13.18 -35.50
CA PHE A 76 17.14 -12.42 -34.71
C PHE A 76 16.74 -11.17 -35.49
N SER A 77 15.47 -10.74 -35.41
CA SER A 77 15.01 -9.55 -36.15
C SER A 77 15.75 -8.30 -35.68
N HIS A 78 16.22 -7.51 -36.64
CA HIS A 78 16.75 -6.16 -36.43
C HIS A 78 15.66 -5.09 -36.60
N ASP A 79 14.47 -5.48 -37.03
CA ASP A 79 13.26 -4.66 -37.23
C ASP A 79 12.49 -4.44 -35.91
N GLY A 80 13.18 -4.60 -34.78
CA GLY A 80 12.69 -4.20 -33.46
C GLY A 80 12.76 -2.67 -33.31
N PRO A 81 11.92 -2.07 -32.47
CA PRO A 81 11.48 -0.68 -32.60
C PRO A 81 12.64 0.32 -32.66
N SER A 82 12.77 0.95 -33.82
CA SER A 82 13.51 2.19 -34.04
C SER A 82 12.85 3.33 -33.26
N GLY A 83 13.05 3.37 -31.95
CA GLY A 83 12.70 4.50 -31.08
C GLY A 83 11.22 4.73 -30.73
N THR A 84 10.23 4.12 -31.40
CA THR A 84 8.82 4.56 -31.29
C THR A 84 7.77 3.53 -30.85
N GLU A 85 8.07 2.23 -30.77
CA GLU A 85 7.11 1.21 -30.30
C GLU A 85 7.68 0.34 -29.17
N ALA A 86 7.79 0.89 -27.96
CA ALA A 86 8.18 0.08 -26.81
C ALA A 86 7.11 -1.00 -26.51
N SER A 87 7.53 -2.22 -26.22
CA SER A 87 6.58 -3.32 -25.97
C SER A 87 5.94 -3.24 -24.59
N VAL A 88 4.70 -3.74 -24.46
CA VAL A 88 3.94 -3.67 -23.20
C VAL A 88 4.63 -4.46 -22.09
N CYS A 89 4.73 -3.86 -20.91
CA CYS A 89 5.35 -4.47 -19.75
C CYS A 89 4.50 -5.64 -19.21
N HIS A 90 4.93 -6.88 -19.46
CA HIS A 90 4.23 -8.08 -18.98
C HIS A 90 4.09 -8.13 -17.45
N PHE A 91 5.07 -7.58 -16.71
CA PHE A 91 4.98 -7.44 -15.25
C PHE A 91 3.96 -6.37 -14.82
N PHE A 92 3.72 -5.34 -15.64
CA PHE A 92 2.70 -4.34 -15.36
C PHE A 92 1.30 -4.92 -15.55
N LEU A 93 1.08 -5.67 -16.64
CA LEU A 93 -0.16 -6.41 -16.89
C LEU A 93 -0.51 -7.38 -15.74
N LYS A 94 0.50 -7.98 -15.09
CA LYS A 94 0.30 -8.82 -13.89
C LYS A 94 0.12 -8.03 -12.59
N GLY A 95 0.53 -6.76 -12.54
CA GLY A 95 0.56 -5.94 -11.32
C GLY A 95 1.81 -6.16 -10.44
N GLU A 96 2.87 -6.72 -11.01
CA GLU A 96 4.14 -7.06 -10.33
C GLU A 96 5.29 -6.11 -10.74
N CYS A 97 5.03 -5.11 -11.58
CA CYS A 97 6.07 -4.22 -12.10
C CYS A 97 6.61 -3.26 -11.02
N ARG A 98 7.82 -3.57 -10.53
CA ARG A 98 8.57 -2.74 -9.58
C ARG A 98 9.25 -1.51 -10.21
N ASN A 99 9.08 -1.27 -11.51
CA ASN A 99 9.80 -0.21 -12.22
C ASN A 99 9.02 1.12 -12.31
N GLY A 100 7.69 1.11 -12.23
CA GLY A 100 6.87 2.33 -12.27
C GLY A 100 6.95 3.05 -13.62
N GLU A 101 6.77 4.36 -13.62
CA GLU A 101 6.90 5.21 -14.83
C GLU A 101 8.31 5.16 -15.45
N SER A 102 9.34 4.86 -14.65
CA SER A 102 10.71 4.60 -15.13
C SER A 102 10.89 3.23 -15.83
N CYS A 103 9.81 2.53 -16.17
CA CYS A 103 9.89 1.25 -16.86
C CYS A 103 10.19 1.44 -18.36
N ARG A 104 11.25 0.79 -18.86
CA ARG A 104 11.63 0.78 -20.29
C ARG A 104 10.63 0.11 -21.24
N PHE A 105 9.54 -0.43 -20.72
CA PHE A 105 8.50 -1.16 -21.44
C PHE A 105 7.20 -0.39 -21.23
N LEU A 106 6.37 -0.23 -22.26
CA LEU A 106 5.14 0.55 -22.13
C LEU A 106 4.27 -0.01 -21.00
N HIS A 107 3.96 0.84 -20.04
CA HIS A 107 2.77 0.66 -19.22
C HIS A 107 1.58 1.15 -20.06
N GLN A 108 1.30 0.42 -21.14
CA GLN A 108 0.17 0.73 -22.00
C GLN A 108 -1.08 0.58 -21.14
N GLN A 109 -1.72 1.71 -20.84
CA GLN A 109 -3.02 1.76 -20.20
C GLN A 109 -3.98 1.01 -21.12
N SER A 110 -4.30 -0.24 -20.78
CA SER A 110 -5.50 -0.91 -21.26
C SER A 110 -6.70 -0.29 -20.54
N ASP A 111 -6.94 0.97 -20.88
CA ASP A 111 -7.81 1.94 -20.24
C ASP A 111 -7.50 2.22 -18.75
N ASP A 112 -7.66 3.48 -18.34
CA ASP A 112 -7.74 3.82 -16.91
C ASP A 112 -8.87 3.05 -16.21
N GLN A 113 -9.82 2.48 -16.97
CA GLN A 113 -10.85 1.59 -16.46
C GLN A 113 -10.28 0.27 -15.89
N GLN A 114 -9.24 -0.34 -16.45
CA GLN A 114 -8.79 -1.67 -16.00
C GLN A 114 -7.84 -1.60 -14.79
N THR A 115 -7.00 -0.57 -14.71
CA THR A 115 -6.25 -0.25 -13.48
C THR A 115 -7.19 0.19 -12.38
N ARG A 116 -8.13 1.11 -12.63
CA ARG A 116 -9.16 1.49 -11.64
C ARG A 116 -10.01 0.30 -11.21
N SER A 117 -10.47 -0.56 -12.12
CA SER A 117 -11.28 -1.75 -11.79
C SER A 117 -10.61 -2.66 -10.76
N ARG A 118 -9.27 -2.77 -10.76
CA ARG A 118 -8.51 -3.57 -9.78
C ARG A 118 -8.40 -2.91 -8.38
N TYR A 119 -8.61 -1.61 -8.26
CA TYR A 119 -8.56 -0.85 -7.00
C TYR A 119 -9.92 -0.25 -6.57
N ASN A 120 -10.93 -0.32 -7.45
CA ASN A 120 -12.35 0.01 -7.22
C ASN A 120 -13.13 -1.15 -6.58
N GLU A 121 -12.47 -2.26 -6.22
CA GLU A 121 -13.07 -3.32 -5.43
C GLU A 121 -13.65 -2.75 -4.13
N THR A 122 -14.89 -3.08 -3.80
CA THR A 122 -15.55 -2.59 -2.58
C THR A 122 -14.79 -3.05 -1.33
N ILE A 123 -14.15 -2.11 -0.64
CA ILE A 123 -13.47 -2.36 0.63
C ILE A 123 -14.52 -2.33 1.75
N ASP A 124 -15.08 -3.50 2.03
CA ASP A 124 -16.10 -3.75 3.06
C ASP A 124 -15.55 -4.30 4.38
N SER A 125 -14.24 -4.53 4.47
CA SER A 125 -13.61 -5.24 5.59
C SER A 125 -12.15 -4.84 5.81
N PRO A 126 -11.63 -4.92 7.06
CA PRO A 126 -10.22 -4.61 7.36
C PRO A 126 -9.22 -5.46 6.57
N LYS A 127 -9.55 -6.73 6.28
CA LYS A 127 -8.72 -7.63 5.48
C LYS A 127 -8.55 -7.13 4.04
N LYS A 128 -9.64 -6.71 3.38
CA LYS A 128 -9.57 -6.08 2.05
C LYS A 128 -8.80 -4.77 2.08
N LEU A 129 -8.96 -3.96 3.13
CA LEU A 129 -8.17 -2.72 3.27
C LEU A 129 -6.66 -3.01 3.40
N ALA A 130 -6.27 -4.02 4.18
CA ALA A 130 -4.88 -4.45 4.28
C ALA A 130 -4.29 -4.90 2.93
N MET A 131 -5.05 -5.70 2.15
CA MET A 131 -4.64 -6.11 0.80
C MET A 131 -4.58 -4.95 -0.20
N PHE A 132 -5.48 -3.97 -0.08
CA PHE A 132 -5.42 -2.74 -0.86
C PHE A 132 -4.16 -1.91 -0.54
N LEU A 133 -3.86 -1.68 0.74
CA LEU A 133 -2.66 -0.96 1.19
C LEU A 133 -1.37 -1.68 0.81
N GLU A 134 -1.34 -3.02 0.84
CA GLU A 134 -0.21 -3.82 0.34
C GLU A 134 0.07 -3.50 -1.13
N ARG A 135 -0.94 -3.63 -1.99
CA ARG A 135 -0.82 -3.36 -3.44
C ARG A 135 -0.39 -1.92 -3.74
N LEU A 136 -0.98 -0.93 -3.04
CA LEU A 136 -0.57 0.48 -3.16
C LEU A 136 0.88 0.71 -2.70
N SER A 137 1.32 0.07 -1.61
CA SER A 137 2.67 0.26 -1.07
C SER A 137 3.78 -0.17 -2.04
N LEU A 138 3.48 -1.10 -2.95
CA LEU A 138 4.37 -1.56 -4.02
C LEU A 138 4.29 -0.68 -5.29
N HIS A 139 3.28 0.17 -5.42
CA HIS A 139 3.11 1.06 -6.57
C HIS A 139 4.00 2.30 -6.48
N LYS A 140 4.58 2.70 -7.63
CA LYS A 140 5.56 3.79 -7.73
C LYS A 140 4.98 5.15 -8.13
N GLY A 141 3.83 5.20 -8.80
CA GLY A 141 3.18 6.46 -9.17
C GLY A 141 2.44 7.02 -7.96
N ASP A 142 2.97 8.08 -7.35
CA ASP A 142 2.44 8.65 -6.09
C ASP A 142 1.11 9.40 -6.30
N LYS A 143 0.93 10.05 -7.46
CA LYS A 143 -0.36 10.62 -7.87
C LYS A 143 -1.47 9.56 -7.94
N PHE A 144 -1.18 8.40 -8.55
CA PHE A 144 -2.12 7.27 -8.59
C PHE A 144 -2.44 6.75 -7.19
N CYS A 145 -1.43 6.66 -6.30
CA CYS A 145 -1.66 6.27 -4.91
C CYS A 145 -2.57 7.26 -4.18
N LEU A 146 -2.39 8.57 -4.37
CA LEU A 146 -3.25 9.61 -3.79
C LEU A 146 -4.69 9.50 -4.30
N ASP A 147 -4.89 9.36 -5.60
CA ASP A 147 -6.22 9.21 -6.20
C ASP A 147 -6.94 7.95 -5.69
N ALA A 148 -6.26 6.80 -5.66
CA ALA A 148 -6.84 5.55 -5.14
C ALA A 148 -7.16 5.62 -3.63
N LEU A 149 -6.33 6.28 -2.82
CA LEU A 149 -6.61 6.51 -1.39
C LEU A 149 -7.82 7.44 -1.20
N LEU A 150 -8.01 8.43 -2.08
CA LEU A 150 -9.16 9.33 -2.05
C LEU A 150 -10.46 8.63 -2.43
N GLU A 151 -10.46 7.81 -3.48
CA GLU A 151 -11.61 6.99 -3.88
C GLU A 151 -12.05 6.08 -2.71
N GLN A 152 -11.09 5.52 -1.96
CA GLN A 152 -11.34 4.62 -0.83
C GLN A 152 -11.38 5.31 0.55
N LYS A 153 -11.43 6.67 0.62
CA LYS A 153 -11.33 7.44 1.87
C LYS A 153 -12.37 7.06 2.94
N GLY A 154 -13.56 6.65 2.51
CA GLY A 154 -14.63 6.18 3.40
C GLY A 154 -14.27 4.89 4.14
N SER A 155 -13.83 3.87 3.40
CA SER A 155 -13.42 2.59 3.96
C SER A 155 -12.13 2.70 4.78
N LEU A 156 -11.18 3.54 4.35
CA LEU A 156 -10.02 3.92 5.17
C LEU A 156 -10.46 4.51 6.51
N ARG A 157 -11.29 5.55 6.53
CA ARG A 157 -11.78 6.18 7.76
C ARG A 157 -12.44 5.18 8.71
N ASN A 158 -13.22 4.24 8.17
CA ASN A 158 -13.94 3.23 8.95
C ASN A 158 -13.00 2.15 9.54
N PHE A 159 -12.05 1.61 8.77
CA PHE A 159 -11.24 0.44 9.17
C PHE A 159 -9.81 0.75 9.63
N ILE A 160 -9.32 1.99 9.54
CA ILE A 160 -7.95 2.38 9.98
C ILE A 160 -7.64 2.00 11.44
N ARG A 161 -8.66 1.92 12.31
CA ARG A 161 -8.49 1.51 13.70
C ARG A 161 -8.14 0.02 13.83
N ASP A 162 -8.62 -0.80 12.90
CA ASP A 162 -8.59 -2.26 12.96
C ASP A 162 -7.39 -2.85 12.19
N LEU A 163 -6.68 -2.02 11.42
CA LEU A 163 -5.40 -2.35 10.78
C LEU A 163 -4.33 -2.79 11.79
N GLY A 164 -3.37 -3.63 11.40
CA GLY A 164 -2.21 -3.97 12.23
C GLY A 164 -1.09 -2.91 12.17
N VAL A 165 -0.02 -3.12 12.92
CA VAL A 165 1.15 -2.21 12.95
C VAL A 165 1.84 -2.14 11.57
N CYS A 166 1.93 -3.28 10.88
CA CYS A 166 2.52 -3.38 9.55
C CYS A 166 1.70 -2.62 8.49
N GLU A 167 0.38 -2.69 8.58
CA GLU A 167 -0.56 -2.01 7.68
C GLU A 167 -0.56 -0.50 7.95
N LEU A 168 -0.48 -0.09 9.22
CA LEU A 168 -0.29 1.31 9.58
C LEU A 168 1.05 1.85 9.07
N ALA A 169 2.14 1.07 9.13
CA ALA A 169 3.42 1.48 8.57
C ALA A 169 3.33 1.75 7.06
N LYS A 170 2.63 0.88 6.31
CA LYS A 170 2.36 1.05 4.86
C LYS A 170 1.50 2.29 4.61
N LEU A 171 0.44 2.50 5.39
CA LEU A 171 -0.43 3.67 5.28
C LEU A 171 0.32 4.99 5.53
N PHE A 172 1.10 5.09 6.63
CA PHE A 172 1.87 6.30 6.91
C PHE A 172 2.94 6.54 5.84
N ALA A 173 3.61 5.50 5.33
CA ALA A 173 4.55 5.64 4.22
C ALA A 173 3.87 6.11 2.92
N LEU A 174 2.68 5.60 2.61
CA LEU A 174 1.87 6.04 1.47
C LEU A 174 1.46 7.51 1.60
N LEU A 175 0.91 7.92 2.75
CA LEU A 175 0.55 9.31 3.02
C LEU A 175 1.77 10.24 2.95
N GLY A 176 2.93 9.79 3.44
CA GLY A 176 4.18 10.54 3.33
C GLY A 176 4.62 10.81 1.89
N ARG A 177 4.43 9.84 0.97
CA ARG A 177 4.69 10.03 -0.46
C ARG A 177 3.66 10.94 -1.14
N CYS A 178 2.40 10.85 -0.74
CA CYS A 178 1.31 11.62 -1.34
C CYS A 178 1.41 13.14 -1.09
N ASP A 179 2.11 13.58 -0.03
CA ASP A 179 2.35 15.01 0.23
C ASP A 179 3.33 15.67 -0.77
N GLU A 180 4.20 14.89 -1.41
CA GLU A 180 5.16 15.38 -2.41
C GLU A 180 4.51 15.59 -3.80
N VAL A 181 3.22 15.28 -3.94
CA VAL A 181 2.45 15.45 -5.19
C VAL A 181 1.96 16.90 -5.31
N GLU A 182 2.03 17.47 -6.51
CA GLU A 182 1.64 18.87 -6.77
C GLU A 182 0.17 19.19 -6.41
N GLU A 183 -0.71 18.19 -6.43
CA GLU A 183 -2.16 18.29 -6.20
C GLU A 183 -2.52 18.40 -4.71
N LYS A 184 -1.99 19.41 -4.02
CA LYS A 184 -2.12 19.61 -2.55
C LYS A 184 -3.57 19.57 -2.05
N GLN A 185 -4.53 20.10 -2.80
CA GLN A 185 -5.94 20.09 -2.40
C GLN A 185 -6.48 18.66 -2.21
N LYS A 186 -6.08 17.70 -3.06
CA LYS A 186 -6.44 16.29 -2.94
C LYS A 186 -5.82 15.65 -1.69
N TYR A 187 -4.54 15.93 -1.43
CA TYR A 187 -3.88 15.45 -0.23
C TYR A 187 -4.53 16.00 1.05
N GLU A 188 -4.86 17.29 1.08
CA GLU A 188 -5.55 17.92 2.22
C GLU A 188 -6.97 17.37 2.42
N GLU A 189 -7.71 17.07 1.35
CA GLU A 189 -9.00 16.39 1.43
C GLU A 189 -8.86 14.99 2.07
N LEU A 190 -7.87 14.21 1.65
CA LEU A 190 -7.59 12.88 2.19
C LEU A 190 -7.22 12.95 3.68
N ILE A 191 -6.24 13.79 4.04
CA ILE A 191 -5.80 13.95 5.44
C ILE A 191 -6.93 14.49 6.31
N GLY A 192 -7.72 15.44 5.80
CA GLY A 192 -8.92 15.94 6.48
C GLY A 192 -9.90 14.81 6.79
N ALA A 193 -10.24 13.97 5.80
CA ALA A 193 -11.17 12.85 5.95
C ALA A 193 -10.67 11.75 6.91
N LEU A 194 -9.36 11.49 6.97
CA LEU A 194 -8.77 10.44 7.82
C LEU A 194 -8.39 10.93 9.23
N SER A 195 -8.25 12.24 9.43
CA SER A 195 -7.71 12.85 10.64
C SER A 195 -8.28 12.26 11.95
N THR A 196 -9.59 12.24 12.14
CA THR A 196 -10.21 11.72 13.38
C THR A 196 -9.85 10.26 13.68
N SER A 197 -9.86 9.40 12.67
CA SER A 197 -9.47 7.97 12.80
C SER A 197 -7.97 7.81 13.07
N LEU A 198 -7.12 8.68 12.51
CA LEU A 198 -5.68 8.66 12.75
C LEU A 198 -5.30 8.96 14.21
N ILE A 199 -6.13 9.63 15.03
CA ILE A 199 -5.83 9.94 16.44
C ILE A 199 -5.46 8.68 17.22
N PHE A 200 -6.26 7.62 17.07
CA PHE A 200 -6.08 6.36 17.81
C PHE A 200 -4.96 5.52 17.20
N SER A 201 -4.98 5.35 15.87
CA SER A 201 -3.98 4.53 15.17
C SER A 201 -2.57 5.10 15.27
N ALA A 202 -2.41 6.44 15.28
CA ALA A 202 -1.11 7.08 15.50
C ALA A 202 -0.49 6.72 16.84
N ARG A 203 -1.27 6.71 17.94
CA ARG A 203 -0.75 6.38 19.29
C ARG A 203 -0.13 4.98 19.33
N ARG A 204 -0.77 4.01 18.67
CA ARG A 204 -0.28 2.62 18.55
C ARG A 204 0.89 2.52 17.57
N TYR A 205 0.86 3.23 16.46
CA TYR A 205 1.96 3.22 15.49
C TYR A 205 3.24 3.81 16.08
N ILE A 206 3.19 4.98 16.72
CA ILE A 206 4.33 5.67 17.34
C ILE A 206 5.11 4.76 18.30
N TYR A 207 4.42 3.97 19.11
CA TYR A 207 5.05 3.01 20.03
C TYR A 207 5.98 2.03 19.30
N ASN A 208 5.54 1.55 18.13
CA ASN A 208 6.19 0.52 17.32
C ASN A 208 7.15 1.07 16.24
N ILE A 209 7.34 2.39 16.14
CA ILE A 209 8.34 2.96 15.21
C ILE A 209 9.74 2.47 15.60
N SER A 210 10.56 2.07 14.63
CA SER A 210 11.92 1.58 14.85
C SER A 210 12.98 2.30 14.03
N ARG A 211 12.59 3.24 13.17
CA ARG A 211 13.49 3.99 12.27
C ARG A 211 13.16 5.48 12.29
N GLU A 212 14.19 6.32 12.20
CA GLU A 212 14.06 7.78 12.08
C GLU A 212 13.11 8.19 10.95
N ALA A 213 13.26 7.61 9.75
CA ALA A 213 12.43 7.91 8.59
C ALA A 213 10.93 7.68 8.84
N GLN A 214 10.57 6.65 9.62
CA GLN A 214 9.18 6.40 10.02
C GLN A 214 8.67 7.46 11.00
N LEU A 215 9.53 7.93 11.92
CA LEU A 215 9.18 8.99 12.88
C LEU A 215 9.00 10.34 12.18
N LEU A 216 9.87 10.68 11.24
CA LEU A 216 9.76 11.86 10.37
C LEU A 216 8.44 11.86 9.59
N VAL A 217 8.19 10.80 8.82
CA VAL A 217 6.95 10.67 8.01
C VAL A 217 5.70 10.68 8.89
N CYS A 218 5.71 9.97 10.01
CA CYS A 218 4.60 10.00 10.96
C CYS A 218 4.38 11.43 11.48
N THR A 219 5.42 12.12 11.95
CA THR A 219 5.30 13.47 12.48
C THR A 219 4.82 14.47 11.43
N LYS A 220 5.27 14.35 10.17
CA LYS A 220 4.81 15.17 9.02
C LYS A 220 3.30 15.02 8.82
N VAL A 221 2.81 13.78 8.61
CA VAL A 221 1.38 13.47 8.46
C VAL A 221 0.53 13.96 9.65
N LEU A 222 1.06 13.88 10.87
CA LEU A 222 0.37 14.39 12.07
C LEU A 222 0.34 15.93 12.13
N VAL A 223 1.34 16.64 11.58
CA VAL A 223 1.31 18.11 11.43
C VAL A 223 0.19 18.51 10.48
N ASP A 224 0.08 17.87 9.31
CA ASP A 224 -0.97 18.20 8.34
C ASP A 224 -2.38 17.89 8.87
N ALA A 225 -2.56 16.74 9.54
CA ALA A 225 -3.81 16.44 10.22
C ALA A 225 -4.16 17.46 11.34
N ALA A 226 -3.17 17.98 12.06
CA ALA A 226 -3.35 19.02 13.09
C ALA A 226 -3.54 20.43 12.50
N ARG A 227 -3.09 20.68 11.28
CA ARG A 227 -3.34 21.91 10.50
C ARG A 227 -4.79 21.96 10.03
N LEU A 228 -5.33 20.84 9.57
CA LEU A 228 -6.66 20.74 8.97
C LEU A 228 -7.78 20.48 9.98
N ASN A 229 -7.52 19.79 11.10
CA ASN A 229 -8.55 19.41 12.07
C ASN A 229 -8.23 19.87 13.51
N ARG A 230 -9.08 20.76 14.05
CA ARG A 230 -8.97 21.30 15.42
C ARG A 230 -9.14 20.24 16.52
N ILE A 231 -10.02 19.25 16.33
CA ILE A 231 -10.22 18.16 17.29
C ILE A 231 -8.97 17.28 17.32
N PHE A 232 -8.40 17.01 16.14
CA PHE A 232 -7.12 16.30 16.01
C PHE A 232 -5.99 17.02 16.73
N ALA A 233 -5.81 18.33 16.45
CA ALA A 233 -4.75 19.15 17.02
C ALA A 233 -4.72 19.12 18.56
N ARG A 234 -5.89 19.10 19.20
CA ARG A 234 -6.01 18.96 20.67
C ARG A 234 -5.53 17.60 21.17
N GLN A 235 -5.88 16.51 20.46
CA GLN A 235 -5.63 15.13 20.87
C GLN A 235 -4.29 14.54 20.40
N VAL A 236 -3.55 15.27 19.54
CA VAL A 236 -2.32 14.79 18.92
C VAL A 236 -1.25 14.41 19.97
N PRO A 237 -0.61 13.23 19.86
CA PRO A 237 0.18 12.64 20.93
C PRO A 237 1.63 13.17 20.99
N VAL A 238 1.82 14.49 20.99
CA VAL A 238 3.15 15.17 20.96
C VAL A 238 4.14 14.59 21.99
N ILE A 239 3.70 14.34 23.22
CA ILE A 239 4.54 13.79 24.30
C ILE A 239 5.11 12.41 23.91
N ARG A 240 4.31 11.57 23.23
CA ARG A 240 4.77 10.25 22.76
C ARG A 240 5.76 10.37 21.61
N LEU A 241 5.57 11.32 20.70
CA LEU A 241 6.53 11.60 19.61
C LEU A 241 7.87 12.10 20.15
N VAL A 242 7.85 13.07 21.08
CA VAL A 242 9.07 13.58 21.73
C VAL A 242 9.78 12.48 22.51
N LYS A 243 9.04 11.64 23.26
CA LYS A 243 9.64 10.48 23.92
C LYS A 243 10.28 9.55 22.88
N LYS A 244 9.55 9.18 21.83
CA LYS A 244 10.04 8.26 20.80
C LYS A 244 11.25 8.79 20.01
N SER A 245 11.37 10.11 19.84
CA SER A 245 12.56 10.76 19.28
C SER A 245 13.80 10.49 20.14
N ARG A 246 13.66 10.63 21.47
CA ARG A 246 14.73 10.35 22.45
C ARG A 246 15.05 8.85 22.54
N ASP A 247 14.02 8.00 22.58
CA ASP A 247 14.15 6.54 22.63
C ASP A 247 14.88 5.97 21.38
N LEU A 248 14.94 6.73 20.28
CA LEU A 248 15.64 6.40 19.03
C LEU A 248 16.89 7.26 18.80
N GLU A 249 17.29 8.09 19.77
CA GLU A 249 18.43 9.01 19.73
C GLU A 249 18.49 9.95 18.49
N VAL A 250 17.33 10.29 17.92
CA VAL A 250 17.25 11.06 16.67
C VAL A 250 17.69 12.51 16.90
N LYS A 251 18.72 12.94 16.16
CA LYS A 251 19.24 14.31 16.13
C LYS A 251 18.98 14.95 14.78
N ASN A 252 17.70 15.21 14.47
CA ASN A 252 17.25 15.74 13.19
C ASN A 252 16.51 17.07 13.34
N GLU A 253 17.06 18.14 12.77
CA GLU A 253 16.50 19.50 12.84
C GLU A 253 15.10 19.60 12.22
N THR A 254 14.84 18.84 11.15
CA THR A 254 13.50 18.77 10.52
C THR A 254 12.49 18.17 11.48
N LEU A 255 12.86 17.11 12.20
CA LEU A 255 11.98 16.49 13.19
C LEU A 255 11.65 17.47 14.33
N GLU A 256 12.65 18.14 14.88
CA GLU A 256 12.42 19.14 15.94
C GLU A 256 11.55 20.30 15.46
N GLY A 257 11.75 20.79 14.23
CA GLY A 257 10.88 21.78 13.59
C GLY A 257 9.42 21.32 13.48
N LEU A 258 9.18 20.06 13.06
CA LEU A 258 7.84 19.47 12.99
C LEU A 258 7.22 19.29 14.40
N LEU A 259 8.00 18.85 15.39
CA LEU A 259 7.55 18.72 16.78
C LEU A 259 7.18 20.08 17.39
N MET A 260 7.91 21.15 17.06
CA MET A 260 7.55 22.51 17.47
C MET A 260 6.24 22.98 16.81
N ARG A 261 6.04 22.73 15.50
CA ARG A 261 4.76 23.00 14.83
C ARG A 261 3.60 22.27 15.51
N LEU A 262 3.76 21.00 15.87
CA LEU A 262 2.74 20.25 16.62
C LEU A 262 2.41 20.86 17.99
N LYS A 263 3.41 21.34 18.75
CA LYS A 263 3.17 22.05 20.02
C LYS A 263 2.33 23.31 19.79
N ILE A 264 2.61 24.08 18.73
CA ILE A 264 1.83 25.27 18.35
C ILE A 264 0.39 24.89 18.00
N HIS A 265 0.16 23.93 17.10
CA HIS A 265 -1.19 23.48 16.74
C HIS A 265 -1.99 23.00 17.95
N LYS A 266 -1.36 22.27 18.88
CA LYS A 266 -1.99 21.81 20.11
C LYS A 266 -2.37 22.94 21.07
N ASN A 267 -1.50 23.94 21.23
CA ASN A 267 -1.71 25.05 22.17
C ASN A 267 -2.65 26.14 21.61
N ARG A 268 -2.69 26.34 20.28
CA ARG A 268 -3.56 27.32 19.60
C ARG A 268 -5.05 27.19 19.96
N PHE A 269 -5.47 26.02 20.46
CA PHE A 269 -6.85 25.74 20.83
C PHE A 269 -7.09 25.47 22.32
N LYS A 270 -6.10 25.72 23.18
CA LYS A 270 -6.28 25.80 24.65
C LYS A 270 -7.02 27.08 25.05
N HIS A 271 -6.59 28.24 24.57
CA HIS A 271 -7.11 29.58 24.94
C HIS A 271 -8.55 29.92 24.50
N ILE A 272 -9.32 28.97 23.94
CA ILE A 272 -10.73 29.19 23.57
C ILE A 272 -11.69 28.48 24.56
N LEU A 273 -11.16 27.68 25.48
CA LEU A 273 -11.86 27.21 26.68
C LEU A 273 -10.89 27.33 27.86
N GLY A 274 -10.56 28.57 28.21
CA GLY A 274 -10.06 28.88 29.54
C GLY A 274 -11.24 28.84 30.49
N ASP A 275 -11.43 27.70 31.15
CA ASP A 275 -11.68 27.56 32.59
C ASP A 275 -12.22 26.16 32.91
N ARG A 276 -11.83 25.64 34.09
CA ARG A 276 -12.17 24.32 34.64
C ARG A 276 -11.51 23.12 33.95
N GLU A 277 -10.21 22.96 34.20
CA GLU A 277 -9.73 21.70 34.78
C GLU A 277 -8.57 22.04 35.72
N ASN A 278 -8.77 21.75 37.01
CA ASN A 278 -8.00 22.34 38.11
C ASN A 278 -6.81 21.43 38.45
N ASP A 279 -5.58 21.92 38.28
CA ASP A 279 -4.36 21.28 38.82
C ASP A 279 -4.31 21.50 40.35
N GLN A 280 -5.18 20.78 41.07
CA GLN A 280 -5.22 20.74 42.53
C GLN A 280 -6.05 19.56 43.03
N HIS A 281 -5.37 18.47 43.38
CA HIS A 281 -5.40 17.80 44.70
C HIS A 281 -4.83 16.37 44.59
N ALA A 282 -3.53 16.26 44.80
CA ALA A 282 -3.01 15.16 45.58
C ALA A 282 -3.00 15.61 47.06
N GLU A 283 -3.26 14.68 47.98
CA GLU A 283 -3.01 14.79 49.42
C GLU A 283 -3.81 15.85 50.22
N ASN A 284 -4.99 15.46 50.73
CA ASN A 284 -5.06 15.04 52.15
C ASN A 284 -6.38 14.36 52.55
N ARG A 285 -6.31 13.57 53.63
CA ARG A 285 -7.46 12.94 54.30
C ARG A 285 -8.06 13.89 55.34
N HIS A 286 -9.34 13.68 55.69
CA HIS A 286 -9.91 13.57 57.05
C HIS A 286 -11.35 14.14 57.12
N GLY A 287 -12.26 13.40 57.77
CA GLY A 287 -13.32 14.02 58.59
C GLY A 287 -14.75 14.16 58.03
N ILE A 288 -15.59 13.14 58.31
CA ILE A 288 -16.92 13.26 58.96
C ILE A 288 -18.07 14.03 58.25
N SER A 289 -19.21 13.34 58.11
CA SER A 289 -20.55 13.87 57.75
C SER A 289 -21.29 14.44 58.98
N PRO A 290 -22.19 15.43 58.82
CA PRO A 290 -23.59 15.12 59.16
C PRO A 290 -24.67 15.81 58.29
N VAL A 291 -25.51 14.99 57.65
CA VAL A 291 -26.97 14.82 57.89
C VAL A 291 -27.91 16.06 57.99
N ASP A 292 -28.93 16.02 57.13
CA ASP A 292 -30.30 16.60 57.17
C ASP A 292 -30.60 18.11 57.10
N LYS A 293 -31.42 18.44 56.08
CA LYS A 293 -32.78 18.98 56.27
C LYS A 293 -33.69 18.71 55.07
N ALA A 294 -34.92 18.25 55.33
CA ALA A 294 -35.93 17.89 54.33
C ALA A 294 -37.28 18.57 54.60
N LEU A 295 -38.06 18.84 53.54
CA LEU A 295 -39.52 19.03 53.50
C LEU A 295 -39.92 19.05 51.99
N VAL A 296 -40.68 18.14 51.36
CA VAL A 296 -41.95 17.40 51.64
C VAL A 296 -43.18 18.08 51.00
N MET A 297 -44.14 17.26 50.55
CA MET A 297 -45.44 17.55 49.87
C MET A 297 -45.33 17.81 48.34
N GLU A 298 -46.15 17.27 47.42
CA GLU A 298 -47.16 16.19 47.35
C GLU A 298 -47.36 15.85 45.82
N LYS A 299 -48.10 14.85 45.29
CA LYS A 299 -49.09 13.87 45.80
C LYS A 299 -49.01 12.52 45.03
N ALA A 300 -50.13 11.88 44.66
CA ALA A 300 -50.28 10.59 43.93
C ALA A 300 -51.36 10.72 42.79
N PRO A 301 -51.82 9.69 42.02
CA PRO A 301 -51.73 8.23 42.24
C PRO A 301 -51.52 7.25 41.04
N ILE A 302 -51.04 6.05 41.37
CA ILE A 302 -51.45 4.69 40.95
C ILE A 302 -51.74 4.40 39.45
N PHE A 303 -50.96 3.47 38.87
CA PHE A 303 -51.52 2.26 38.25
C PHE A 303 -50.55 1.07 38.32
N SER A 304 -51.08 -0.12 38.58
CA SER A 304 -50.32 -1.36 38.83
C SER A 304 -50.49 -2.35 37.68
N VAL A 305 -49.38 -2.85 37.13
CA VAL A 305 -49.29 -4.18 36.51
C VAL A 305 -47.92 -4.76 36.82
N GLY A 306 -47.89 -5.90 37.52
CA GLY A 306 -46.66 -6.67 37.69
C GLY A 306 -46.56 -7.76 36.63
N LEU A 307 -45.35 -8.04 36.15
CA LEU A 307 -45.01 -9.31 35.51
C LEU A 307 -43.60 -9.71 35.93
N THR A 308 -43.51 -10.86 36.59
CA THR A 308 -42.27 -11.61 36.82
C THR A 308 -41.73 -12.15 35.49
N LEU A 309 -40.40 -12.27 35.36
CA LEU A 309 -39.72 -13.56 35.12
C LEU A 309 -38.20 -13.39 34.89
N ASN A 310 -37.46 -14.23 35.61
CA ASN A 310 -36.18 -14.90 35.33
C ASN A 310 -35.00 -14.12 34.71
N ARG A 311 -33.95 -14.02 35.54
CA ARG A 311 -32.54 -14.02 35.12
C ARG A 311 -32.12 -15.44 34.76
N GLU A 312 -31.53 -15.63 33.58
CA GLU A 312 -30.57 -16.71 33.33
C GLU A 312 -29.40 -16.15 32.51
N GLN A 313 -28.17 -16.46 32.93
CA GLN A 313 -26.94 -16.29 32.14
C GLN A 313 -26.50 -17.68 31.67
N PRO A 314 -25.84 -17.78 30.52
CA PRO A 314 -24.85 -18.83 30.29
C PRO A 314 -23.42 -18.27 30.32
N SER A 315 -22.54 -19.01 30.99
CA SER A 315 -21.09 -18.86 30.94
C SER A 315 -20.52 -19.35 29.61
N CYS A 316 -19.33 -18.86 29.25
CA CYS A 316 -18.51 -19.43 28.18
C CYS A 316 -17.63 -20.55 28.75
N ASP A 317 -17.53 -21.67 28.04
CA ASP A 317 -16.40 -22.61 28.08
C ASP A 317 -16.31 -23.34 26.73
N GLU A 318 -15.11 -23.87 26.43
CA GLU A 318 -14.65 -24.57 25.20
C GLU A 318 -14.33 -23.70 23.95
#